data_AF-A0A962RPN1-F1
#
_entry.id   AF-A0A962RPN1-F1
#
_cell.length_a   1.000
_cell.length_b   1.000
_cell.length_c   1.000
_cell.angle_alpha   90.00
_cell.angle_beta   90.00
_cell.angle_gamma   90.00
#
_symmetry.space_group_name_H-M   'P 1'
#
loop_
_entity.id
_entity.type
_entity.pdbx_description
1 polymer ?
#
loop_
_entity_poly.entity_id
_entity_poly.type
_entity_poly.pdbx_seq_one_letter_code
_entity_poly.pdbx_strand_id
1 'polypeptide(L)'
;PDLPLMGPESADSSGSRLEAFTWRMSREGGSDPVALAAAARRRANELSMKVRAEGELDGSLYGHVLRIAEPVGVDGIGSWLGGTWYVDSVHHRFDENGYRERFVLLRNAYGDNLQTGSNVLAAIL
;
A
#
# COMPACT_ATOMS: atom_id res chain seq x y z
N PRO A 1 -6.09 -7.26 -11.19
CA PRO A 1 -6.07 -5.91 -10.59
C PRO A 1 -5.45 -4.93 -11.62
N ASP A 2 -5.83 -3.66 -11.64
CA ASP A 2 -5.18 -2.59 -12.43
C ASP A 2 -4.55 -1.51 -11.54
N LEU A 3 -4.06 -1.92 -10.38
CA LEU A 3 -3.29 -1.02 -9.52
C LEU A 3 -1.82 -1.06 -9.93
N PRO A 4 -1.12 0.10 -9.92
CA PRO A 4 0.32 0.12 -9.99
C PRO A 4 0.94 -0.77 -8.91
N LEU A 5 2.01 -1.48 -9.26
CA LEU A 5 2.73 -2.30 -8.31
C LEU A 5 3.60 -1.41 -7.41
N MET A 6 3.45 -1.54 -6.10
CA MET A 6 4.17 -0.72 -5.12
C MET A 6 5.52 -1.33 -4.68
N GLY A 7 6.13 -2.12 -5.55
CA GLY A 7 7.35 -2.90 -5.29
C GLY A 7 7.76 -3.68 -6.55
N PRO A 8 8.95 -4.31 -6.55
CA PRO A 8 9.41 -5.15 -7.65
C PRO A 8 8.64 -6.48 -7.78
N GLU A 9 8.13 -7.03 -6.68
CA GLU A 9 7.48 -8.35 -6.66
C GLU A 9 6.02 -8.23 -6.19
N SER A 10 5.10 -8.96 -6.85
CA SER A 10 3.68 -8.99 -6.47
C SER A 10 3.45 -9.74 -5.16
N ALA A 11 2.68 -9.16 -4.24
CA ALA A 11 2.25 -9.84 -3.01
C ALA A 11 1.07 -10.77 -3.27
N ASP A 12 1.21 -11.68 -4.24
CA ASP A 12 0.20 -12.68 -4.57
C ASP A 12 0.60 -14.09 -4.08
N SER A 13 -0.27 -15.06 -4.36
CA SER A 13 -0.08 -16.45 -3.94
C SER A 13 0.51 -17.33 -5.05
N SER A 14 1.03 -16.76 -6.15
CA SER A 14 1.58 -17.54 -7.27
C SER A 14 2.75 -18.44 -6.83
N GLY A 15 3.56 -17.99 -5.87
CA GLY A 15 4.63 -18.78 -5.25
C GLY A 15 4.16 -19.89 -4.29
N SER A 16 2.87 -19.92 -3.92
CA SER A 16 2.36 -20.82 -2.88
C SER A 16 2.14 -22.27 -3.33
N ARG A 17 2.17 -22.54 -4.64
CA ARG A 17 1.79 -23.86 -5.24
C ARG A 17 0.38 -24.34 -4.90
N LEU A 18 -0.45 -23.50 -4.30
CA LEU A 18 -1.86 -23.78 -4.04
C LEU A 18 -2.68 -23.49 -5.30
N GLU A 19 -3.75 -24.25 -5.48
CA GLU A 19 -4.76 -24.01 -6.51
C GLU A 19 -5.26 -22.57 -6.45
N ALA A 20 -5.45 -21.94 -7.61
CA ALA A 20 -5.94 -20.58 -7.69
C ALA A 20 -7.39 -20.52 -7.21
N PHE A 21 -7.61 -19.94 -6.03
CA PHE A 21 -8.96 -19.69 -5.55
C PHE A 21 -9.64 -18.63 -6.43
N THR A 22 -10.74 -19.02 -7.09
CA THR A 22 -11.51 -18.14 -7.97
C THR A 22 -12.78 -17.71 -7.26
N TRP A 23 -12.90 -16.41 -6.96
CA TRP A 23 -14.15 -15.84 -6.49
C TRP A 23 -15.16 -15.75 -7.62
N ARG A 24 -16.40 -16.16 -7.37
CA ARG A 24 -17.53 -15.90 -8.26
C ARG A 24 -18.39 -14.82 -7.63
N MET A 25 -18.58 -13.70 -8.32
CA MET A 25 -19.53 -12.67 -7.89
C MET A 25 -20.96 -13.14 -8.17
N SER A 26 -21.85 -12.92 -7.21
CA SER A 26 -23.28 -13.14 -7.42
C SER A 26 -23.77 -12.21 -8.52
N ARG A 27 -24.41 -12.77 -9.56
CA ARG A 27 -25.07 -11.98 -10.61
C ARG A 27 -26.39 -11.48 -10.05
N GLU A 28 -26.47 -10.22 -9.71
CA GLU A 28 -27.75 -9.55 -9.48
C GLU A 28 -28.47 -9.41 -10.83
N GLY A 29 -29.75 -9.76 -10.90
CA GLY A 29 -30.50 -9.79 -12.16
C GLY A 29 -30.68 -8.39 -12.74
N GLY A 30 -30.43 -8.22 -14.05
CA GLY A 30 -30.64 -6.94 -14.76
C GLY A 30 -29.43 -6.00 -14.80
N SER A 31 -28.27 -6.40 -14.28
CA SER A 31 -27.08 -5.54 -14.23
C SER A 31 -26.40 -5.38 -15.59
N ASP A 32 -26.09 -4.13 -15.95
CA ASP A 32 -25.26 -3.75 -17.10
C ASP A 32 -23.90 -4.48 -17.04
N PRO A 33 -23.45 -5.15 -18.13
CA PRO A 33 -22.13 -5.80 -18.18
C PRO A 33 -20.96 -4.87 -17.81
N VAL A 34 -21.06 -3.57 -18.11
CA VAL A 34 -20.03 -2.59 -17.73
C VAL A 34 -19.98 -2.42 -16.21
N ALA A 35 -21.14 -2.31 -15.55
CA ALA A 35 -21.23 -2.22 -14.10
C ALA A 35 -20.69 -3.49 -13.42
N LEU A 36 -20.97 -4.67 -13.98
CA LEU A 36 -20.42 -5.93 -13.48
C LEU A 36 -18.90 -5.99 -13.60
N ALA A 37 -18.34 -5.58 -14.73
CA ALA A 37 -16.89 -5.53 -14.92
C ALA A 37 -16.22 -4.54 -13.96
N ALA A 38 -16.81 -3.37 -13.74
CA ALA A 38 -16.33 -2.39 -12.77
C ALA A 38 -16.37 -2.93 -11.33
N ALA A 39 -17.44 -3.62 -10.95
CA ALA A 39 -17.55 -4.25 -9.63
C ALA A 39 -16.49 -5.36 -9.43
N ALA A 40 -16.28 -6.20 -10.44
CA ALA A 40 -15.22 -7.21 -10.43
C ALA A 40 -13.83 -6.58 -10.32
N ARG A 41 -13.60 -5.47 -11.01
CA ARG A 41 -12.34 -4.73 -10.95
C ARG A 41 -12.08 -4.17 -9.55
N ARG A 42 -13.06 -3.49 -8.96
CA ARG A 42 -12.95 -2.96 -7.58
C ARG A 42 -12.58 -4.07 -6.60
N ARG A 43 -13.28 -5.21 -6.69
CA ARG A 43 -13.00 -6.35 -5.82
C ARG A 43 -11.60 -6.93 -6.02
N ALA A 44 -11.14 -7.04 -7.26
CA ALA A 44 -9.79 -7.50 -7.55
C ALA A 44 -8.71 -6.54 -7.01
N ASN A 45 -8.99 -5.23 -7.03
CA ASN A 45 -8.08 -4.22 -6.50
C ASN A 45 -8.01 -4.26 -4.98
N GLU A 46 -9.16 -4.32 -4.29
CA GLU A 46 -9.22 -4.51 -2.82
C GLU A 46 -8.45 -5.76 -2.38
N LEU A 47 -8.64 -6.88 -3.07
CA LEU A 47 -7.98 -8.15 -2.73
C LEU A 47 -6.48 -8.18 -3.07
N SER A 48 -5.99 -7.23 -3.85
CA SER A 48 -4.56 -7.13 -4.17
C SER A 48 -3.74 -6.47 -3.05
N MET A 49 -4.39 -5.67 -2.18
CA MET A 49 -3.76 -5.03 -1.03
C MET A 49 -3.62 -6.01 0.14
N LYS A 50 -2.66 -6.94 0.04
CA LYS A 50 -2.53 -8.05 0.99
C LYS A 50 -1.64 -7.76 2.20
N VAL A 51 -0.71 -6.82 2.06
CA VAL A 51 0.23 -6.47 3.12
C VAL A 51 -0.30 -5.25 3.85
N ARG A 52 -0.36 -5.32 5.19
CA ARG A 52 -0.83 -4.25 6.07
C ARG A 52 0.27 -3.90 7.07
N ALA A 53 0.47 -2.61 7.30
CA ALA A 53 1.32 -2.10 8.36
C ALA A 53 0.56 -1.08 9.20
N GLU A 54 0.91 -1.00 10.48
CA GLU A 54 0.38 -0.01 11.41
C GLU A 54 1.56 0.68 12.09
N GLY A 55 1.44 1.98 12.29
CA GLY A 55 2.51 2.77 12.89
C GLY A 55 1.98 4.01 13.61
N GLU A 56 2.86 4.60 14.39
CA GLU A 56 2.61 5.86 15.09
C GLU A 56 3.81 6.77 14.85
N LEU A 57 3.55 8.03 14.54
CA LEU A 57 4.57 9.06 14.34
C LEU A 57 4.25 10.29 15.21
N ASP A 58 5.30 10.96 15.69
CA ASP A 58 5.17 12.28 16.28
C ASP A 58 5.12 13.31 15.14
N GLY A 59 3.96 13.93 14.95
CA GLY A 59 3.74 14.85 13.83
C GLY A 59 4.49 16.17 14.02
N SER A 60 4.89 16.49 15.25
CA SER A 60 5.72 17.66 15.57
C SER A 60 7.17 17.43 15.12
N LEU A 61 7.69 16.21 15.32
CA LEU A 61 9.02 15.82 14.88
C LEU A 61 9.08 15.55 13.37
N TYR A 62 8.04 14.94 12.81
CA TYR A 62 7.97 14.66 11.37
C TYR A 62 7.85 15.94 10.55
N GLY A 63 7.24 17.00 11.09
CA GLY A 63 7.17 18.33 10.46
C GLY A 63 6.22 18.40 9.26
N HIS A 64 5.52 17.31 8.96
CA HIS A 64 4.51 17.21 7.91
C HIS A 64 3.28 16.48 8.44
N VAL A 65 2.15 16.63 7.74
CA VAL A 65 0.92 15.89 8.04
C VAL A 65 0.83 14.74 7.05
N LEU A 66 0.71 13.50 7.54
CA LEU A 66 0.52 12.35 6.67
C LEU A 66 -0.86 12.41 6.01
N ARG A 67 -0.90 12.36 4.68
CA ARG A 67 -2.14 12.48 3.89
C ARG A 67 -2.69 11.09 3.54
N ILE A 68 -3.98 10.91 3.76
CA ILE A 68 -4.70 9.72 3.31
C ILE A 68 -4.76 9.66 1.78
N ALA A 69 -4.91 8.46 1.24
CA ALA A 69 -5.04 8.19 -0.19
C ALA A 69 -3.83 8.60 -1.04
N GLU A 70 -2.66 8.74 -0.42
CA GLU A 70 -1.40 9.03 -1.12
C GLU A 70 -0.35 7.95 -0.88
N PRO A 71 0.53 7.69 -1.85
CA PRO A 71 1.67 6.80 -1.66
C PRO A 71 2.73 7.47 -0.78
N VAL A 72 3.29 6.73 0.17
CA VAL A 72 4.38 7.14 1.06
C VAL A 72 5.52 6.15 1.00
N GLY A 73 6.76 6.64 1.09
CA GLY A 73 7.93 5.79 1.22
C GLY A 73 8.13 5.34 2.67
N VAL A 74 8.32 4.04 2.86
CA VAL A 74 8.69 3.44 4.15
C VAL A 74 10.06 2.80 4.01
N ASP A 75 11.00 3.25 4.82
CA ASP A 75 12.39 2.78 4.84
C ASP A 75 12.75 2.28 6.26
N GLY A 76 13.89 1.60 6.40
CA GLY A 76 14.44 1.15 7.68
C GLY A 76 13.88 -0.17 8.21
N ILE A 77 12.96 -0.81 7.48
CA ILE A 77 12.32 -2.10 7.85
C ILE A 77 12.86 -3.30 7.04
N GLY A 78 13.99 -3.12 6.37
CA GLY A 78 14.66 -4.12 5.53
C GLY A 78 14.17 -4.16 4.08
N SER A 79 14.94 -4.82 3.21
CA SER A 79 14.71 -4.82 1.76
C SER A 79 13.44 -5.55 1.32
N TRP A 80 12.82 -6.36 2.19
CA TRP A 80 11.62 -7.11 1.88
C TRP A 80 10.33 -6.30 2.03
N LEU A 81 10.23 -5.49 3.09
CA LEU A 81 9.03 -4.70 3.42
C LEU A 81 9.22 -3.20 3.19
N GLY A 82 10.46 -2.72 3.03
CA GLY A 82 10.75 -1.36 2.58
C GLY A 82 10.18 -1.12 1.19
N GLY A 83 9.87 0.13 0.88
CA GLY A 83 9.28 0.50 -0.41
C GLY A 83 8.19 1.55 -0.32
N THR A 84 7.41 1.65 -1.40
CA THR A 84 6.21 2.47 -1.48
C THR A 84 5.03 1.76 -0.83
N TRP A 85 4.24 2.50 -0.05
CA TRP A 85 3.04 2.04 0.61
C TRP A 85 1.89 3.02 0.37
N TYR A 86 0.65 2.54 0.38
CA TYR A 86 -0.53 3.39 0.26
C TYR A 86 -1.11 3.71 1.65
N VAL A 87 -1.36 4.98 1.93
CA VAL A 87 -1.96 5.40 3.20
C VAL A 87 -3.48 5.17 3.17
N ASP A 88 -3.94 4.21 3.97
CA ASP A 88 -5.36 3.85 4.07
C ASP A 88 -6.11 4.78 5.03
N SER A 89 -5.59 4.93 6.24
CA SER A 89 -6.20 5.76 7.26
C SER A 89 -5.15 6.40 8.16
N VAL A 90 -5.43 7.63 8.60
CA VAL A 90 -4.62 8.37 9.57
C VAL A 90 -5.53 8.94 10.64
N HIS A 91 -5.18 8.71 11.89
CA HIS A 91 -5.85 9.23 13.07
C HIS A 91 -4.94 10.22 13.79
N HIS A 92 -5.29 11.49 13.67
CA HIS A 92 -4.58 12.62 14.27
C HIS A 92 -5.06 12.83 15.71
N ARG A 93 -4.13 12.85 16.67
CA ARG A 93 -4.41 13.10 18.08
C ARG A 93 -3.61 14.31 18.55
N PHE A 94 -4.33 15.28 19.11
CA PHE A 94 -3.77 16.48 19.72
C PHE A 94 -4.07 16.44 21.21
N ASP A 95 -3.02 16.40 22.04
CA ASP A 95 -3.17 16.51 23.49
C ASP A 95 -2.02 17.33 24.10
N GLU A 96 -1.99 17.42 25.43
CA GLU A 96 -0.98 18.16 26.19
C GLU A 96 0.45 17.63 26.00
N ASN A 97 0.61 16.38 25.56
CA ASN A 97 1.90 15.77 25.23
C ASN A 97 2.33 16.05 23.78
N GLY A 98 1.50 16.75 22.99
CA GLY A 98 1.82 17.18 21.64
C GLY A 98 0.92 16.54 20.57
N TYR A 99 1.47 16.50 19.35
CA TYR A 99 0.78 16.04 18.15
C TYR A 99 1.29 14.67 17.71
N ARG A 100 0.42 13.65 17.72
CA ARG A 100 0.74 12.29 17.26
C ARG A 100 -0.24 11.81 16.21
N GLU A 101 0.25 11.02 15.26
CA GLU A 101 -0.56 10.43 14.21
C GLU A 101 -0.38 8.91 14.24
N ARG A 102 -1.49 8.18 14.28
CA ARG A 102 -1.52 6.73 14.06
C ARG A 102 -2.01 6.47 12.65
N PHE A 103 -1.35 5.58 11.93
CA PHE A 103 -1.67 5.34 10.52
C PHE A 103 -1.71 3.85 10.20
N VAL A 104 -2.52 3.51 9.18
CA VAL A 104 -2.59 2.20 8.57
C VAL A 104 -2.13 2.32 7.13
N LEU A 105 -1.21 1.46 6.73
CA LEU A 105 -0.70 1.37 5.37
C LEU A 105 -1.10 0.05 4.74
N LEU A 106 -1.34 0.10 3.43
CA LEU A 106 -1.65 -1.04 2.60
C LEU A 106 -0.64 -1.17 1.46
N ARG A 107 -0.33 -2.41 1.10
CA ARG A 107 0.63 -2.70 0.02
C ARG A 107 0.27 -3.98 -0.74
N ASN A 108 0.54 -3.97 -2.04
CA ASN A 108 0.27 -5.06 -3.00
C ASN A 108 1.55 -5.72 -3.52
N ALA A 109 2.69 -5.46 -2.90
CA ALA A 109 4.01 -5.84 -3.39
C ALA A 109 5.01 -6.10 -2.24
N TYR A 110 6.07 -6.82 -2.57
CA TYR A 110 7.28 -7.02 -1.77
C TYR A 110 8.49 -6.41 -2.46
N GLY A 111 9.56 -6.23 -1.70
CA GLY A 111 10.84 -5.71 -2.17
C GLY A 111 10.91 -4.19 -2.13
N ASP A 112 12.11 -3.64 -1.93
CA ASP A 112 12.30 -2.20 -1.92
C ASP A 112 12.33 -1.60 -3.33
N ASN A 113 11.50 -0.59 -3.55
CA ASN A 113 11.42 0.18 -4.79
C ASN A 113 11.62 1.69 -4.55
N LEU A 114 11.98 2.09 -3.33
CA LEU A 114 12.45 3.44 -3.12
C LEU A 114 13.76 3.57 -3.91
N GLN A 115 13.86 4.63 -4.70
CA GLN A 115 15.18 5.08 -5.07
C GLN A 115 15.82 5.54 -3.78
N THR A 116 16.60 4.65 -3.14
CA THR A 116 17.63 5.09 -2.19
C THR A 116 18.29 6.26 -2.88
N GLY A 117 18.30 7.44 -2.24
CA GLY A 117 18.99 8.60 -2.77
C GLY A 117 20.43 8.22 -3.06
N SER A 118 20.68 7.70 -4.26
CA SER A 118 22.00 7.47 -4.77
C SER A 118 22.53 8.88 -4.84
N ASN A 119 23.43 9.19 -3.91
CA ASN A 119 24.22 10.39 -4.01
C ASN A 119 24.75 10.40 -5.44
N VAL A 120 24.19 11.26 -6.28
CA VAL A 120 24.63 11.45 -7.67
C VAL A 120 26.12 11.85 -7.74
N LEU A 121 26.71 12.16 -6.59
CA LEU A 121 28.12 12.46 -6.36
C LEU A 121 28.99 11.22 -6.02
N ALA A 122 28.41 10.06 -5.67
CA ALA A 122 29.19 8.84 -5.37
C ALA A 122 29.71 8.14 -6.64
N ALA A 123 29.23 8.53 -7.83
CA ALA A 123 29.67 7.99 -9.11
C ALA A 123 30.76 8.86 -9.80
N ILE A 124 31.25 9.91 -9.14
CA ILE A 124 32.22 10.88 -9.68
C ILE A 124 33.48 10.98 -8.78
N LEU A 125 33.78 9.95 -7.99
CA LEU A 125 34.99 9.87 -7.15
C LEU A 125 35.75 8.56 -7.40
#